data_AF-A0AAU8EQW5-F1
#
_entry.id   AF-A0AAU8EQW5-F1
#
_cell.length_a   1.000
_cell.length_b   1.000
_cell.length_c   1.000
_cell.angle_alpha   90.00
_cell.angle_beta   90.00
_cell.angle_gamma   90.00
#
_symmetry.space_group_name_H-M   'P 1'
#
loop_
_entity.id
_entity.type
_entity.pdbx_description
1 polymer ?
#
loop_
_entity_poly.entity_id
_entity_poly.type
_entity_poly.pdbx_seq_one_letter_code
_entity_poly.pdbx_strand_id
1 'polypeptide(L)'
;MSGRHSGRTNQGLRITALPKTLRLAIKLAPRQLNDEIALAKIEAKRKGKQLGVAGAFFGVAAVFLALLVTGLIVAAIMGLATIMPAWLAALLVSAVFLLIALIGGLIGLRKFKQAMPLIPEDTVRGLKHDLGIAKEGSDFDAAVLDPNSPQAKAAAEAKAAEKAKEKADKEAKKAAEAVDVPVPTESELRRRLKQRREHLTGVRDELGEELDVKTQAQALLGVARHRAAEGNEKLQGTRQRAAERFAAMSASARSGASEASLPGQLEARWKPLLALAASAAVLLTLLRKLFKS
;
A
#
# COMPACT_ATOMS: atom_id res chain seq x y z
N MET A 1 29.23 -53.34 13.72
CA MET A 1 28.02 -53.97 13.14
C MET A 1 26.94 -52.92 12.92
N SER A 2 26.18 -53.12 11.85
CA SER A 2 25.31 -52.19 11.13
C SER A 2 24.14 -51.58 11.91
N GLY A 3 23.67 -50.41 11.46
CA GLY A 3 22.30 -49.98 11.70
C GLY A 3 21.99 -48.55 11.24
N ARG A 4 21.71 -48.38 9.93
CA ARG A 4 21.10 -47.16 9.37
C ARG A 4 19.71 -46.93 9.97
N HIS A 5 19.37 -45.69 10.32
CA HIS A 5 18.02 -45.16 10.07
C HIS A 5 18.06 -43.65 9.79
N SER A 6 18.18 -43.33 8.51
CA SER A 6 17.72 -42.07 7.93
C SER A 6 16.19 -42.05 7.94
N GLY A 7 15.59 -41.44 8.95
CA GLY A 7 14.16 -41.13 8.99
C GLY A 7 13.86 -39.90 8.14
N ARG A 8 13.76 -40.10 6.82
CA ARG A 8 13.25 -39.13 5.85
C ARG A 8 11.84 -38.71 6.28
N THR A 9 11.68 -37.51 6.83
CA THR A 9 10.34 -36.93 7.06
C THR A 9 9.72 -36.63 5.70
N ASN A 10 8.95 -37.60 5.24
CA ASN A 10 8.04 -37.47 4.12
C ASN A 10 6.98 -36.42 4.49
N GLN A 11 7.28 -35.13 4.28
CA GLN A 11 6.28 -34.07 4.28
C GLN A 11 5.44 -34.23 3.02
N GLY A 12 4.48 -35.17 3.07
CA GLY A 12 3.36 -35.15 2.15
C GLY A 12 2.68 -33.80 2.27
N LEU A 13 2.70 -33.01 1.19
CA LEU A 13 1.91 -31.80 1.06
C LEU A 13 0.47 -32.09 1.46
N ARG A 14 0.04 -31.59 2.62
CA ARG A 14 -1.35 -31.68 3.07
C ARG A 14 -2.17 -30.64 2.31
N ILE A 15 -2.55 -30.98 1.08
CA ILE A 15 -3.41 -30.20 0.17
C ILE A 15 -4.77 -29.86 0.82
N THR A 16 -5.18 -30.58 1.88
CA THR A 16 -6.40 -30.32 2.66
C THR A 16 -6.30 -29.19 3.71
N ALA A 17 -5.11 -28.62 3.97
CA ALA A 17 -4.94 -27.46 4.86
C ALA A 17 -4.95 -26.10 4.14
N LEU A 18 -4.87 -26.11 2.80
CA LEU A 18 -4.79 -24.93 1.93
C LEU A 18 -5.87 -23.84 2.19
N PRO A 19 -7.17 -24.15 2.40
CA PRO A 19 -8.15 -23.09 2.61
C PRO A 19 -8.03 -22.41 3.99
N LYS A 20 -7.45 -23.10 4.99
CA LYS A 20 -7.23 -22.54 6.33
C LYS A 20 -5.97 -21.67 6.38
N THR A 21 -4.89 -22.10 5.74
CA THR A 21 -3.64 -21.31 5.65
C THR A 21 -3.83 -20.06 4.81
N LEU A 22 -4.58 -20.13 3.70
CA LEU A 22 -4.92 -18.97 2.87
C LEU A 22 -5.77 -17.93 3.64
N ARG A 23 -6.77 -18.37 4.42
CA ARG A 23 -7.55 -17.45 5.27
C ARG A 23 -6.71 -16.79 6.35
N LEU A 24 -5.75 -17.51 6.94
CA LEU A 24 -4.85 -16.93 7.94
C LEU A 24 -3.89 -15.94 7.28
N ALA A 25 -3.32 -16.27 6.12
CA ALA A 25 -2.47 -15.37 5.36
C ALA A 25 -3.20 -14.08 4.96
N ILE A 26 -4.43 -14.16 4.41
CA ILE A 26 -5.24 -12.98 4.05
C ILE A 26 -5.61 -12.15 5.29
N LYS A 27 -5.82 -12.78 6.45
CA LYS A 27 -6.17 -12.10 7.70
C LYS A 27 -4.95 -11.48 8.41
N LEU A 28 -3.75 -12.00 8.19
CA LEU A 28 -2.51 -11.59 8.85
C LEU A 28 -1.64 -10.67 7.99
N ALA A 29 -1.70 -10.78 6.65
CA ALA A 29 -0.92 -9.97 5.72
C ALA A 29 -1.07 -8.44 5.95
N PRO A 30 -2.27 -7.89 6.21
CA PRO A 30 -2.40 -6.45 6.47
C PRO A 30 -1.69 -6.03 7.77
N ARG A 31 -1.70 -6.89 8.79
CA ARG A 31 -1.01 -6.62 10.06
C ARG A 31 0.50 -6.66 9.89
N GLN A 32 1.01 -7.68 9.21
CA GLN A 32 2.44 -7.83 8.95
C GLN A 32 2.98 -6.66 8.10
N LEU A 33 2.25 -6.25 7.06
CA LEU A 33 2.61 -5.06 6.27
C LEU A 33 2.60 -3.78 7.12
N ASN A 34 1.62 -3.61 8.00
CA ASN A 34 1.57 -2.46 8.91
C ASN A 34 2.76 -2.46 9.89
N ASP A 35 3.17 -3.63 10.38
CA ASP A 35 4.32 -3.77 11.29
C ASP A 35 5.64 -3.49 10.55
N GLU A 36 5.82 -4.00 9.34
CA GLU A 36 6.97 -3.70 8.45
C GLU A 36 7.06 -2.19 8.13
N ILE A 37 5.92 -1.56 7.80
CA ILE A 37 5.84 -0.11 7.56
C ILE A 37 6.16 0.67 8.84
N ALA A 38 5.67 0.21 10.01
CA ALA A 38 5.97 0.86 11.28
C ALA A 38 7.46 0.78 11.61
N LEU A 39 8.09 -0.37 11.38
CA LEU A 39 9.52 -0.58 11.56
C LEU A 39 10.33 0.29 10.58
N ALA A 40 9.96 0.31 9.30
CA ALA A 40 10.58 1.16 8.29
C ALA A 40 10.46 2.65 8.65
N LYS A 41 9.32 3.10 9.20
CA LYS A 41 9.14 4.47 9.68
C LYS A 41 10.08 4.81 10.84
N ILE A 42 10.25 3.91 11.80
CA ILE A 42 11.15 4.10 12.94
C ILE A 42 12.59 4.19 12.45
N GLU A 43 13.00 3.29 11.56
CA GLU A 43 14.36 3.28 11.02
C GLU A 43 14.62 4.51 10.14
N ALA A 44 13.66 4.90 9.29
CA ALA A 44 13.72 6.12 8.49
C ALA A 44 13.80 7.37 9.37
N LYS A 45 13.06 7.44 10.48
CA LYS A 45 13.14 8.55 11.43
C LYS A 45 14.49 8.60 12.14
N ARG A 46 15.05 7.45 12.51
CA ARG A 46 16.37 7.36 13.15
C ARG A 46 17.49 7.78 12.18
N LYS A 47 17.51 7.22 10.97
CA LYS A 47 18.45 7.59 9.91
C LYS A 47 18.26 9.04 9.49
N GLY A 48 17.02 9.49 9.36
CA GLY A 48 16.65 10.86 9.03
C GLY A 48 17.10 11.88 10.08
N LYS A 49 17.01 11.56 11.39
CA LYS A 49 17.53 12.43 12.44
C LYS A 49 19.06 12.55 12.38
N GLN A 50 19.76 11.44 12.15
CA GLN A 50 21.22 11.43 12.04
C GLN A 50 21.70 12.21 10.81
N LEU A 51 21.08 11.98 9.65
CA LEU A 51 21.33 12.74 8.43
C LEU A 51 20.92 14.20 8.57
N GLY A 52 19.84 14.50 9.29
CA GLY A 52 19.36 15.85 9.55
C GLY A 52 20.33 16.66 10.42
N VAL A 53 20.88 16.06 11.48
CA VAL A 53 21.91 16.71 12.32
C VAL A 53 23.18 16.95 11.52
N ALA A 54 23.66 15.95 10.77
CA ALA A 54 24.80 16.13 9.89
C ALA A 54 24.54 17.23 8.84
N GLY A 55 23.36 17.21 8.21
CA GLY A 55 22.92 18.21 7.25
C GLY A 55 22.85 19.62 7.84
N ALA A 56 22.46 19.77 9.10
CA ALA A 56 22.46 21.06 9.78
C ALA A 56 23.88 21.62 9.95
N PHE A 57 24.84 20.79 10.40
CA PHE A 57 26.25 21.22 10.49
C PHE A 57 26.85 21.54 9.12
N PHE A 58 26.57 20.73 8.09
CA PHE A 58 26.98 21.03 6.72
C PHE A 58 26.34 22.32 6.20
N GLY A 59 25.09 22.60 6.57
CA GLY A 59 24.41 23.87 6.25
C GLY A 59 25.12 25.06 6.87
N VAL A 60 25.44 25.01 8.16
CA VAL A 60 26.20 26.06 8.85
C VAL A 60 27.58 26.22 8.22
N ALA A 61 28.31 25.12 8.00
CA ALA A 61 29.62 25.15 7.37
C ALA A 61 29.57 25.77 5.96
N ALA A 62 28.54 25.44 5.16
CA ALA A 62 28.35 26.02 3.83
C ALA A 62 28.13 27.54 3.88
N VAL A 63 27.37 28.05 4.86
CA VAL A 63 27.18 29.49 5.05
C VAL A 63 28.50 30.19 5.39
N PHE A 64 29.25 29.67 6.36
CA PHE A 64 30.56 30.25 6.72
C PHE A 64 31.56 30.17 5.57
N LEU A 65 31.56 29.07 4.80
CA LEU A 65 32.39 28.94 3.61
C LEU A 65 32.00 29.97 2.54
N ALA A 66 30.71 30.22 2.32
CA ALA A 66 30.24 31.24 1.38
C ALA A 66 30.66 32.67 1.80
N LEU A 67 30.60 32.97 3.09
CA LEU A 67 31.10 34.25 3.64
C LEU A 67 32.62 34.38 3.46
N LEU A 68 33.38 33.32 3.75
CA LEU A 68 34.82 33.29 3.55
C LEU A 68 35.19 33.52 2.08
N VAL A 69 34.54 32.82 1.15
CA VAL A 69 34.78 32.97 -0.30
C VAL A 69 34.48 34.40 -0.74
N THR A 70 33.41 35.02 -0.23
CA THR A 70 33.07 36.41 -0.51
C THR A 70 34.16 37.36 -0.02
N GLY A 71 34.66 37.18 1.20
CA GLY A 71 35.80 37.95 1.74
C GLY A 71 37.07 37.78 0.91
N LEU A 72 37.37 36.56 0.47
CA LEU A 72 38.52 36.27 -0.40
C LEU A 72 38.39 36.92 -1.78
N ILE A 73 37.19 36.96 -2.36
CA ILE A 73 36.93 37.67 -3.62
C ILE A 73 37.21 39.17 -3.45
N VAL A 74 36.68 39.78 -2.40
CA VAL A 74 36.93 41.21 -2.11
C VAL A 74 38.42 41.47 -1.90
N ALA A 75 39.11 40.64 -1.13
CA ALA A 75 40.54 40.74 -0.91
C ALA A 75 41.35 40.59 -2.22
N ALA A 76 40.97 39.66 -3.09
CA ALA A 76 41.60 39.48 -4.41
C ALA A 76 41.40 40.70 -5.31
N ILE A 77 40.19 41.27 -5.34
CA ILE A 77 39.90 42.48 -6.11
C ILE A 77 40.72 43.65 -5.58
N MET A 78 40.74 43.88 -4.26
CA MET A 78 41.51 44.96 -3.65
C MET A 78 43.02 44.80 -3.86
N GLY A 79 43.53 43.57 -3.75
CA GLY A 79 44.93 43.26 -4.01
C GLY A 79 45.32 43.54 -5.46
N LEU A 80 44.49 43.13 -6.41
CA LEU A 80 44.74 43.37 -7.83
C LEU A 80 44.52 44.85 -8.23
N ALA A 81 43.63 45.56 -7.53
CA ALA A 81 43.40 46.99 -7.71
C ALA A 81 44.61 47.87 -7.35
N THR A 82 45.64 47.32 -6.69
CA THR A 82 46.90 48.04 -6.43
C THR A 82 47.74 48.25 -7.70
N ILE A 83 47.54 47.44 -8.73
CA ILE A 83 48.31 47.49 -9.99
C ILE A 83 47.47 47.81 -11.23
N MET A 84 46.14 47.87 -11.12
CA MET A 84 45.23 48.23 -12.20
C MET A 84 43.93 48.88 -11.66
N PRO A 85 43.11 49.55 -12.49
CA PRO A 85 41.85 50.13 -12.03
C PRO A 85 40.90 49.09 -11.40
N ALA A 86 40.23 49.46 -10.31
CA ALA A 86 39.39 48.56 -9.53
C ALA A 86 38.27 47.88 -10.34
N TRP A 87 37.69 48.57 -11.33
CA TRP A 87 36.66 48.01 -12.20
C TRP A 87 37.21 46.86 -13.07
N LEU A 88 38.45 46.97 -13.56
CA LEU A 88 39.10 45.94 -14.36
C LEU A 88 39.50 44.74 -13.51
N ALA A 89 40.01 45.00 -12.29
CA ALA A 89 40.32 43.96 -11.32
C ALA A 89 39.08 43.12 -10.97
N ALA A 90 37.94 43.77 -10.72
CA ALA A 90 36.67 43.09 -10.45
C ALA A 90 36.21 42.21 -11.61
N LEU A 91 36.30 42.70 -12.86
CA LEU A 91 35.97 41.91 -14.05
C LEU A 91 36.88 40.69 -14.21
N LEU A 92 38.19 40.85 -13.99
CA LEU A 92 39.15 39.77 -14.15
C LEU A 92 38.93 38.66 -13.11
N VAL A 93 38.76 39.02 -11.83
CA VAL A 93 38.44 38.07 -10.76
C VAL A 93 37.11 37.38 -11.05
N SER A 94 36.09 38.12 -11.47
CA SER A 94 34.79 37.54 -11.85
C SER A 94 34.91 36.55 -13.01
N ALA A 95 35.74 36.85 -14.02
CA ALA A 95 35.95 35.95 -15.16
C ALA A 95 36.60 34.62 -14.73
N VAL A 96 37.59 34.67 -13.83
CA VAL A 96 38.23 33.47 -13.26
C VAL A 96 37.21 32.63 -12.49
N PHE A 97 36.42 33.25 -11.62
CA PHE A 97 35.38 32.53 -10.86
C PHE A 97 34.28 31.96 -11.75
N LEU A 98 33.89 32.67 -12.81
CA LEU A 98 32.92 32.17 -13.79
C LEU A 98 33.45 30.92 -14.51
N LEU A 99 34.73 30.90 -14.87
CA LEU A 99 35.37 29.74 -15.49
C LEU A 99 35.40 28.53 -14.54
N ILE A 100 35.78 28.75 -13.28
CA ILE A 100 35.77 27.70 -12.24
C ILE A 100 34.34 27.18 -12.02
N ALA A 101 33.36 28.08 -11.94
CA ALA A 101 31.95 27.73 -11.77
C ALA A 101 31.41 26.94 -12.97
N LEU A 102 31.81 27.29 -14.19
CA LEU A 102 31.43 26.56 -15.40
C LEU A 102 32.00 25.14 -15.39
N ILE A 103 33.30 24.98 -15.11
CA ILE A 103 33.96 23.68 -15.04
C ILE A 103 33.35 22.83 -13.93
N GLY A 104 33.23 23.38 -12.72
CA GLY A 104 32.63 22.72 -11.57
C GLY A 104 31.17 22.35 -11.83
N GLY A 105 30.40 23.23 -12.44
CA GLY A 105 29.01 23.01 -12.83
C GLY A 105 28.86 21.89 -13.86
N LEU A 106 29.74 21.83 -14.86
CA LEU A 106 29.73 20.75 -15.86
C LEU A 106 30.10 19.39 -15.23
N ILE A 107 31.11 19.35 -14.35
CA ILE A 107 31.49 18.14 -13.62
C ILE A 107 30.34 17.71 -12.70
N GLY A 108 29.79 18.64 -11.94
CA GLY A 108 28.65 18.43 -11.04
C GLY A 108 27.44 17.89 -11.80
N LEU A 109 27.11 18.48 -12.95
CA LEU A 109 26.01 18.00 -13.81
C LEU A 109 26.28 16.59 -14.33
N ARG A 110 27.51 16.27 -14.74
CA ARG A 110 27.89 14.92 -15.18
C ARG A 110 27.74 13.91 -14.04
N LYS A 111 28.22 14.23 -12.84
CA LYS A 111 28.13 13.36 -11.67
C LYS A 111 26.69 13.22 -11.18
N PHE A 112 25.91 14.29 -11.20
CA PHE A 112 24.50 14.27 -10.86
C PHE A 112 23.70 13.39 -11.82
N LYS A 113 23.96 13.49 -13.13
CA LYS A 113 23.36 12.60 -14.14
C LYS A 113 23.77 11.13 -13.95
N GLN A 114 24.97 10.84 -13.45
CA GLN A 114 25.40 9.48 -13.14
C GLN A 114 24.79 8.94 -11.84
N ALA A 115 24.51 9.80 -10.87
CA ALA A 115 23.92 9.44 -9.57
C ALA A 115 22.39 9.29 -9.61
N MET A 116 21.76 9.66 -10.74
CA MET A 116 20.33 9.54 -10.97
C MET A 116 20.14 8.45 -12.02
N PRO A 117 19.74 7.24 -11.59
CA PRO A 117 18.44 7.10 -10.99
C PRO A 117 18.49 6.69 -9.51
N LEU A 118 18.00 7.58 -8.63
CA LEU A 118 17.84 7.32 -7.18
C LEU A 118 16.88 6.14 -6.90
N ILE A 119 16.12 5.73 -7.91
CA ILE A 119 15.22 4.59 -7.88
C ILE A 119 15.71 3.63 -8.97
N PRO A 120 16.13 2.39 -8.66
CA PRO A 120 16.59 1.45 -9.66
C PRO A 120 15.56 1.31 -10.79
N GLU A 121 16.01 1.35 -12.05
CA GLU A 121 15.11 1.28 -13.20
C GLU A 121 14.24 0.02 -13.18
N ASP A 122 14.78 -1.08 -12.66
CA ASP A 122 14.07 -2.35 -12.50
C ASP A 122 12.92 -2.25 -11.48
N THR A 123 13.06 -1.45 -10.42
CA THR A 123 11.98 -1.21 -9.44
C THR A 123 10.85 -0.41 -10.08
N VAL A 124 11.18 0.60 -10.87
CA VAL A 124 10.18 1.40 -11.60
C VAL A 124 9.51 0.57 -12.68
N ARG A 125 10.26 -0.28 -13.39
CA ARG A 125 9.74 -1.20 -14.41
C ARG A 125 8.80 -2.23 -13.80
N GLY A 126 9.18 -2.84 -12.68
CA GLY A 126 8.35 -3.79 -11.93
C GLY A 126 7.03 -3.17 -11.50
N LEU A 127 7.06 -1.98 -10.89
CA LEU A 127 5.83 -1.26 -10.51
C LEU A 127 4.92 -0.95 -11.72
N LYS A 128 5.49 -0.55 -12.85
CA LYS A 128 4.70 -0.29 -14.08
C LYS A 128 4.10 -1.57 -14.66
N HIS A 129 4.83 -2.69 -14.58
CA HIS A 129 4.35 -4.00 -14.98
C HIS A 129 3.17 -4.43 -14.11
N ASP A 130 3.32 -4.34 -12.79
CA ASP A 130 2.27 -4.73 -11.83
C ASP A 130 1.02 -3.88 -11.99
N LEU A 131 1.17 -2.56 -12.20
CA LEU A 131 0.04 -1.68 -12.50
C LEU A 131 -0.61 -1.98 -13.86
N GLY A 132 0.19 -2.32 -14.87
CA GLY A 132 -0.28 -2.69 -16.19
C GLY A 132 -1.16 -3.93 -16.14
N ILE A 133 -0.67 -4.99 -15.49
CA ILE A 133 -1.42 -6.23 -15.25
C ILE A 133 -2.69 -5.95 -14.41
N ALA A 134 -2.61 -5.09 -13.39
CA ALA A 134 -3.78 -4.75 -12.58
C ALA A 134 -4.88 -4.00 -13.36
N LYS A 135 -4.51 -3.25 -14.40
CA LYS A 135 -5.44 -2.43 -15.19
C LYS A 135 -5.96 -3.16 -16.44
N GLU A 136 -5.07 -3.85 -17.14
CA GLU A 136 -5.30 -4.40 -18.48
C GLU A 136 -5.32 -5.95 -18.47
N GLY A 137 -5.01 -6.58 -17.33
CA GLY A 137 -5.13 -8.03 -17.15
C GLY A 137 -4.19 -8.81 -18.07
N SER A 138 -4.69 -9.88 -18.68
CA SER A 138 -3.94 -10.71 -19.63
C SER A 138 -3.59 -10.00 -20.93
N ASP A 139 -4.27 -8.89 -21.24
CA ASP A 139 -4.09 -8.15 -22.48
C ASP A 139 -2.95 -7.13 -22.37
N PHE A 140 -2.35 -7.00 -21.18
CA PHE A 140 -1.20 -6.13 -20.97
C PHE A 140 0.06 -6.70 -21.64
N ASP A 141 0.57 -5.97 -22.63
CA ASP A 141 1.83 -6.30 -23.26
C ASP A 141 3.02 -5.68 -22.50
N ALA A 142 3.80 -6.52 -21.84
CA ALA A 142 5.00 -6.12 -21.12
C ALA A 142 6.08 -5.50 -22.03
N ALA A 143 6.06 -5.78 -23.34
CA ALA A 143 7.00 -5.20 -24.30
C ALA A 143 6.86 -3.68 -24.41
N VAL A 144 5.69 -3.11 -24.07
CA VAL A 144 5.46 -1.65 -24.06
C VAL A 144 6.30 -0.93 -23.00
N LEU A 145 6.81 -1.64 -21.99
CA LEU A 145 7.66 -1.08 -20.94
C LEU A 145 9.12 -0.93 -21.34
N ASP A 146 9.57 -1.60 -22.41
CA ASP A 146 10.92 -1.48 -22.94
C ASP A 146 11.00 -0.31 -23.94
N PRO A 147 11.76 0.76 -23.66
CA PRO A 147 11.86 1.93 -24.54
C PRO A 147 12.33 1.61 -25.97
N ASN A 148 13.03 0.49 -26.16
CA ASN A 148 13.60 0.11 -27.45
C ASN A 148 12.69 -0.83 -28.26
N SER A 149 11.56 -1.29 -27.71
CA SER A 149 10.64 -2.17 -28.43
C SER A 149 9.85 -1.41 -29.51
N PRO A 150 9.49 -2.08 -30.63
CA PRO A 150 8.63 -1.47 -31.63
C PRO A 150 7.24 -1.12 -31.08
N GLN A 151 6.76 -1.85 -30.06
CA GLN A 151 5.48 -1.61 -29.39
C GLN A 151 5.51 -0.34 -28.54
N ALA A 152 6.61 -0.05 -27.83
CA ALA A 152 6.75 1.19 -27.07
C ALA A 152 6.81 2.43 -27.98
N LYS A 153 7.47 2.31 -29.15
CA LYS A 153 7.49 3.36 -30.18
C LYS A 153 6.12 3.58 -30.79
N ALA A 154 5.42 2.52 -31.17
CA ALA A 154 4.04 2.59 -31.65
C ALA A 154 3.09 3.19 -30.60
N ALA A 155 3.23 2.84 -29.31
CA ALA A 155 2.45 3.42 -28.22
C ALA A 155 2.79 4.89 -27.97
N ALA A 156 4.06 5.29 -28.10
CA ALA A 156 4.49 6.68 -27.97
C ALA A 156 3.98 7.53 -29.14
N GLU A 157 4.03 7.01 -30.36
CA GLU A 157 3.48 7.64 -31.56
C GLU A 157 1.95 7.74 -31.52
N ALA A 158 1.27 6.68 -31.07
CA ALA A 158 -0.18 6.72 -30.85
C ALA A 158 -0.57 7.78 -29.82
N LYS A 159 0.13 7.85 -28.68
CA LYS A 159 -0.07 8.91 -27.67
C LYS A 159 0.28 10.30 -28.18
N ALA A 160 1.29 10.43 -29.03
CA ALA A 160 1.66 11.70 -29.66
C ALA A 160 0.59 12.14 -30.67
N ALA A 161 0.07 11.21 -31.48
CA ALA A 161 -1.00 11.45 -32.44
C ALA A 161 -2.33 11.78 -31.73
N GLU A 162 -2.65 11.11 -30.62
CA GLU A 162 -3.82 11.42 -29.80
C GLU A 162 -3.70 12.80 -29.17
N LYS A 163 -2.54 13.15 -28.58
CA LYS A 163 -2.28 14.50 -28.07
C LYS A 163 -2.29 15.56 -29.16
N ALA A 164 -1.83 15.24 -30.37
CA ALA A 164 -1.87 16.14 -31.52
C ALA A 164 -3.32 16.36 -32.00
N LYS A 165 -4.13 15.31 -32.05
CA LYS A 165 -5.58 15.40 -32.32
C LYS A 165 -6.31 16.19 -31.24
N GLU A 166 -6.02 15.95 -29.97
CA GLU A 166 -6.62 16.69 -28.86
C GLU A 166 -6.23 18.18 -28.88
N LYS A 167 -4.98 18.50 -29.24
CA LYS A 167 -4.53 19.88 -29.45
C LYS A 167 -5.19 20.51 -30.66
N ALA A 168 -5.25 19.81 -31.79
CA ALA A 168 -5.92 20.28 -33.00
C ALA A 168 -7.41 20.52 -32.78
N ASP A 169 -8.10 19.63 -32.03
CA ASP A 169 -9.49 19.82 -31.65
C ASP A 169 -9.69 20.99 -30.69
N LYS A 170 -8.76 21.20 -29.74
CA LYS A 170 -8.79 22.38 -28.85
C LYS A 170 -8.51 23.67 -29.61
N GLU A 171 -7.62 23.66 -30.58
CA GLU A 171 -7.30 24.80 -31.44
C GLU A 171 -8.43 25.08 -32.44
N ALA A 172 -9.03 24.04 -33.03
CA ALA A 172 -10.21 24.15 -33.88
C ALA A 172 -11.45 24.63 -33.10
N LYS A 173 -11.63 24.17 -31.86
CA LYS A 173 -12.69 24.69 -30.96
C LYS A 173 -12.43 26.15 -30.59
N LYS A 174 -11.19 26.54 -30.28
CA LYS A 174 -10.82 27.94 -30.02
C LYS A 174 -10.96 28.82 -31.25
N ALA A 175 -10.67 28.32 -32.45
CA ALA A 175 -10.85 29.03 -33.71
C ALA A 175 -12.33 29.12 -34.12
N ALA A 176 -13.15 28.11 -33.81
CA ALA A 176 -14.59 28.14 -33.99
C ALA A 176 -15.29 29.05 -32.96
N GLU A 177 -14.73 29.19 -31.75
CA GLU A 177 -15.17 30.12 -30.70
C GLU A 177 -14.70 31.57 -30.96
N ALA A 178 -13.76 31.78 -31.90
CA ALA A 178 -13.32 33.10 -32.36
C ALA A 178 -14.22 33.71 -33.47
N VAL A 179 -15.24 32.97 -33.92
CA VAL A 179 -16.38 33.55 -34.65
C VAL A 179 -17.38 34.02 -33.59
N ASP A 180 -17.70 35.31 -33.63
CA ASP A 180 -18.50 36.08 -32.67
C ASP A 180 -19.76 35.32 -32.21
N VAL A 181 -19.63 34.50 -31.15
CA VAL A 181 -20.77 33.92 -30.46
C VAL A 181 -21.27 35.00 -29.51
N PRO A 182 -22.49 35.52 -29.69
CA PRO A 182 -23.03 36.52 -28.76
C PRO A 182 -23.02 35.91 -27.35
N VAL A 183 -22.41 36.64 -26.41
CA VAL A 183 -22.32 36.25 -24.99
C VAL A 183 -23.72 35.77 -24.53
N PRO A 184 -23.85 34.55 -23.98
CA PRO A 184 -25.15 33.99 -23.63
C PRO A 184 -25.96 34.95 -22.79
N THR A 185 -27.18 35.25 -23.23
CA THR A 185 -28.04 36.22 -22.55
C THR A 185 -28.41 35.72 -21.15
N GLU A 186 -28.69 36.63 -20.22
CA GLU A 186 -28.94 36.28 -18.80
C GLU A 186 -30.06 35.24 -18.64
N SER A 187 -31.08 35.29 -19.50
CA SER A 187 -32.19 34.33 -19.55
C SER A 187 -31.72 32.91 -19.90
N GLU A 188 -30.74 32.78 -20.80
CA GLU A 188 -30.16 31.49 -21.20
C GLU A 188 -29.26 30.92 -20.09
N LEU A 189 -28.51 31.78 -19.40
CA LEU A 189 -27.73 31.37 -18.22
C LEU A 189 -28.65 30.84 -17.11
N ARG A 190 -29.75 31.54 -16.83
CA ARG A 190 -30.75 31.09 -15.85
C ARG A 190 -31.38 29.76 -16.25
N ARG A 191 -31.66 29.53 -17.54
CA ARG A 191 -32.18 28.25 -18.05
C ARG A 191 -31.19 27.11 -17.88
N ARG A 192 -29.91 27.32 -18.21
CA ARG A 192 -28.83 26.34 -18.02
C ARG A 192 -28.60 26.01 -16.55
N LEU A 193 -28.65 27.02 -15.68
CA LEU A 193 -28.55 26.85 -14.22
C LEU A 193 -29.73 26.07 -13.65
N LYS A 194 -30.94 26.24 -14.20
CA LYS A 194 -32.10 25.44 -13.81
C LYS A 194 -31.92 23.97 -14.23
N GLN A 195 -31.55 23.72 -15.48
CA GLN A 195 -31.29 22.37 -16.01
C GLN A 195 -30.18 21.64 -15.22
N ARG A 196 -29.09 22.33 -14.86
CA ARG A 196 -28.04 21.73 -14.03
C ARG A 196 -28.52 21.37 -12.63
N ARG A 197 -29.38 22.19 -12.02
CA ARG A 197 -29.95 21.89 -10.70
C ARG A 197 -30.90 20.70 -10.74
N GLU A 198 -31.72 20.60 -11.78
CA GLU A 198 -32.57 19.44 -12.02
C GLU A 198 -31.74 18.16 -12.21
N HIS A 199 -30.67 18.23 -13.00
CA HIS A 199 -29.77 17.11 -13.22
C HIS A 199 -29.03 16.66 -11.95
N LEU A 200 -28.49 17.60 -11.17
CA LEU A 200 -27.83 17.29 -9.89
C LEU A 200 -28.80 16.72 -8.85
N THR A 201 -30.07 17.13 -8.89
CA THR A 201 -31.09 16.56 -8.02
C THR A 201 -31.37 15.12 -8.39
N GLY A 202 -31.49 14.80 -9.69
CA GLY A 202 -31.63 13.42 -10.16
C GLY A 202 -30.45 12.53 -9.75
N VAL A 203 -29.22 13.00 -9.93
CA VAL A 203 -28.01 12.27 -9.51
C VAL A 203 -27.99 12.04 -7.98
N ARG A 204 -28.42 13.01 -7.19
CA ARG A 204 -28.54 12.86 -5.73
C ARG A 204 -29.58 11.82 -5.35
N ASP A 205 -30.71 11.82 -6.03
CA ASP A 205 -31.82 10.90 -5.74
C ASP A 205 -31.45 9.46 -6.13
N GLU A 206 -30.78 9.28 -7.28
CA GLU A 206 -30.21 8.00 -7.74
C GLU A 206 -29.12 7.49 -6.78
N LEU A 207 -28.20 8.35 -6.34
CA LEU A 207 -27.23 8.00 -5.29
C LEU A 207 -27.91 7.65 -3.96
N GLY A 208 -29.03 8.30 -3.63
CA GLY A 208 -29.81 7.99 -2.44
C GLY A 208 -30.49 6.62 -2.51
N GLU A 209 -30.89 6.19 -3.70
CA GLU A 209 -31.48 4.89 -3.96
C GLU A 209 -30.42 3.77 -3.98
N GLU A 210 -29.25 4.02 -4.58
CA GLU A 210 -28.13 3.07 -4.62
C GLU A 210 -27.41 2.92 -3.26
N LEU A 211 -27.38 3.98 -2.44
CA LEU A 211 -26.78 3.98 -1.12
C LEU A 211 -27.75 3.63 0.01
N ASP A 212 -28.86 2.92 -0.27
CA ASP A 212 -29.66 2.32 0.80
C ASP A 212 -28.94 1.10 1.43
N VAL A 213 -27.83 1.42 2.09
CA VAL A 213 -26.98 0.56 2.90
C VAL A 213 -27.83 -0.11 3.99
N LYS A 214 -28.96 0.48 4.39
CA LYS A 214 -29.85 -0.08 5.41
C LYS A 214 -30.59 -1.30 4.89
N THR A 215 -31.12 -1.25 3.67
CA THR A 215 -31.82 -2.38 3.05
C THR A 215 -30.84 -3.48 2.65
N GLN A 216 -29.67 -3.12 2.11
CA GLN A 216 -28.60 -4.09 1.84
C GLN A 216 -28.04 -4.73 3.12
N ALA A 217 -27.87 -3.96 4.20
CA ALA A 217 -27.44 -4.47 5.50
C ALA A 217 -28.51 -5.37 6.15
N GLN A 218 -29.80 -5.04 6.00
CA GLN A 218 -30.89 -5.88 6.46
C GLN A 218 -30.98 -7.19 5.69
N ALA A 219 -30.74 -7.18 4.38
CA ALA A 219 -30.65 -8.38 3.56
C ALA A 219 -29.47 -9.28 4.00
N LEU A 220 -28.29 -8.70 4.22
CA LEU A 220 -27.12 -9.43 4.74
C LEU A 220 -27.33 -9.96 6.16
N LEU A 221 -27.98 -9.18 7.04
CA LEU A 221 -28.36 -9.62 8.38
C LEU A 221 -29.38 -10.77 8.35
N GLY A 222 -30.32 -10.76 7.40
CA GLY A 222 -31.27 -11.85 7.17
C GLY A 222 -30.57 -13.15 6.79
N VAL A 223 -29.64 -13.08 5.81
CA VAL A 223 -28.84 -14.23 5.38
C VAL A 223 -27.95 -14.75 6.53
N ALA A 224 -27.37 -13.86 7.33
CA ALA A 224 -26.56 -14.24 8.49
C ALA A 224 -27.40 -14.94 9.57
N ARG A 225 -28.63 -14.46 9.84
CA ARG A 225 -29.54 -15.09 10.82
C ARG A 225 -30.02 -16.47 10.37
N HIS A 226 -30.36 -16.65 9.09
CA HIS A 226 -30.79 -17.94 8.56
C HIS A 226 -29.67 -18.99 8.66
N ARG A 227 -28.43 -18.61 8.29
CA ARG A 227 -27.26 -19.49 8.45
C ARG A 227 -26.94 -19.80 9.92
N ALA A 228 -27.14 -18.85 10.82
CA ALA A 228 -26.94 -19.08 12.25
C ALA A 228 -28.00 -20.04 12.82
N ALA A 229 -29.25 -19.94 12.38
CA ALA A 229 -30.33 -20.85 12.78
C ALA A 229 -30.08 -22.28 12.28
N GLU A 230 -29.74 -22.46 10.99
CA GLU A 230 -29.35 -23.76 10.42
C GLU A 230 -28.12 -24.36 11.13
N GLY A 231 -27.15 -23.52 11.48
CA GLY A 231 -25.96 -23.95 12.21
C GLY A 231 -26.30 -24.45 13.61
N ASN A 232 -27.21 -23.76 14.31
CA ASN A 232 -27.64 -24.12 15.66
C ASN A 232 -28.47 -25.42 15.68
N GLU A 233 -29.34 -25.62 14.68
CA GLU A 233 -30.13 -26.84 14.54
C GLU A 233 -29.25 -28.06 14.25
N LYS A 234 -28.27 -27.93 13.33
CA LYS A 234 -27.26 -28.96 13.10
C LYS A 234 -26.42 -29.24 14.35
N LEU A 235 -26.11 -28.23 15.14
CA LEU A 235 -25.41 -28.38 16.42
C LEU A 235 -26.24 -29.12 17.47
N GLN A 236 -27.55 -28.85 17.54
CA GLN A 236 -28.45 -29.55 18.46
C GLN A 236 -28.64 -31.00 18.04
N GLY A 237 -28.87 -31.26 16.76
CA GLY A 237 -28.98 -32.63 16.24
C GLY A 237 -27.69 -33.44 16.42
N THR A 238 -26.52 -32.81 16.30
CA THR A 238 -25.24 -33.48 16.61
C THR A 238 -25.03 -33.69 18.11
N ARG A 239 -25.46 -32.77 18.96
CA ARG A 239 -25.46 -32.95 20.43
C ARG A 239 -26.39 -34.06 20.88
N GLN A 240 -27.60 -34.16 20.31
CA GLN A 240 -28.56 -35.21 20.62
C GLN A 240 -28.02 -36.58 20.19
N ARG A 241 -27.48 -36.70 18.96
CA ARG A 241 -26.83 -37.95 18.52
C ARG A 241 -25.61 -38.31 19.37
N ALA A 242 -24.83 -37.33 19.81
CA ALA A 242 -23.72 -37.56 20.74
C ALA A 242 -24.25 -38.04 22.10
N ALA A 243 -25.31 -37.44 22.62
CA ALA A 243 -25.95 -37.84 23.88
C ALA A 243 -26.57 -39.23 23.81
N GLU A 244 -27.24 -39.59 22.71
CA GLU A 244 -27.79 -40.93 22.46
C GLU A 244 -26.68 -41.98 22.37
N ARG A 245 -25.59 -41.68 21.66
CA ARG A 245 -24.42 -42.58 21.61
C ARG A 245 -23.75 -42.73 22.96
N PHE A 246 -23.67 -41.66 23.73
CA PHE A 246 -23.12 -41.71 25.09
C PHE A 246 -24.02 -42.50 26.03
N ALA A 247 -25.34 -42.31 25.94
CA ALA A 247 -26.34 -43.07 26.69
C ALA A 247 -26.30 -44.55 26.32
N ALA A 248 -26.24 -44.90 25.03
CA ALA A 248 -26.09 -46.27 24.55
C ALA A 248 -24.77 -46.92 25.00
N MET A 249 -23.66 -46.17 24.98
CA MET A 249 -22.36 -46.62 25.47
C MET A 249 -22.37 -46.80 27.00
N SER A 250 -23.07 -45.95 27.74
CA SER A 250 -23.24 -46.06 29.19
C SER A 250 -24.17 -47.21 29.59
N ALA A 251 -25.20 -47.49 28.81
CA ALA A 251 -26.08 -48.64 28.98
C ALA A 251 -25.34 -49.95 28.68
N SER A 252 -24.53 -49.97 27.62
CA SER A 252 -23.64 -51.09 27.26
C SER A 252 -22.57 -51.33 28.34
N ALA A 253 -21.99 -50.26 28.91
CA ALA A 253 -21.06 -50.35 30.04
C ALA A 253 -21.74 -50.85 31.33
N ARG A 254 -23.04 -50.62 31.49
CA ARG A 254 -23.82 -51.08 32.66
C ARG A 254 -24.29 -52.53 32.52
N SER A 255 -24.41 -53.04 31.30
CA SER A 255 -24.70 -54.45 31.00
C SER A 255 -23.44 -55.33 30.91
N GLY A 256 -22.24 -54.75 30.96
CA GLY A 256 -20.96 -55.45 30.77
C GLY A 256 -20.07 -55.53 32.00
N ALA A 257 -20.58 -55.29 33.20
CA ALA A 257 -19.81 -55.39 34.43
C ALA A 257 -19.71 -56.84 34.95
N SER A 258 -18.96 -57.67 34.23
CA SER A 258 -18.25 -58.79 34.85
C SER A 258 -16.78 -58.76 34.40
N GLU A 259 -15.95 -58.40 35.39
CA GLU A 259 -14.51 -58.60 35.51
C GLU A 259 -13.51 -57.66 34.80
N ALA A 260 -12.47 -57.39 35.60
CA ALA A 260 -11.15 -56.83 35.29
C ALA A 260 -10.96 -55.30 35.34
N SER A 261 -10.25 -54.91 36.41
CA SER A 261 -9.83 -53.59 36.87
C SER A 261 -8.87 -52.82 35.96
N LEU A 262 -9.18 -51.53 35.71
CA LEU A 262 -8.26 -50.51 35.17
C LEU A 262 -8.48 -49.05 35.73
N PRO A 263 -8.94 -48.76 36.97
CA PRO A 263 -9.31 -47.39 37.35
C PRO A 263 -8.15 -46.58 37.96
N GLY A 264 -6.93 -46.69 37.42
CA GLY A 264 -5.76 -45.96 37.95
C GLY A 264 -5.08 -44.99 36.98
N GLN A 265 -5.23 -45.19 35.67
CA GLN A 265 -4.38 -44.50 34.68
C GLN A 265 -5.08 -43.39 33.89
N LEU A 266 -6.42 -43.36 33.86
CA LEU A 266 -7.14 -42.28 33.14
C LEU A 266 -7.26 -40.99 33.96
N GLU A 267 -7.38 -41.05 35.30
CA GLU A 267 -7.69 -39.86 36.11
C GLU A 267 -6.56 -38.81 36.17
N ALA A 268 -5.30 -39.22 35.99
CA ALA A 268 -4.16 -38.30 35.98
C ALA A 268 -4.06 -37.46 34.70
N ARG A 269 -4.70 -37.88 33.60
CA ARG A 269 -4.52 -37.28 32.26
C ARG A 269 -5.47 -36.12 31.95
N TRP A 270 -6.57 -35.97 32.70
CA TRP A 270 -7.62 -35.01 32.36
C TRP A 270 -7.71 -33.80 33.31
N LYS A 271 -7.02 -33.81 34.45
CA LYS A 271 -6.95 -32.67 35.39
C LYS A 271 -6.46 -31.35 34.77
N PRO A 272 -5.38 -31.28 33.95
CA PRO A 272 -4.95 -30.02 33.36
C PRO A 272 -5.91 -29.50 32.27
N LEU A 273 -6.68 -30.38 31.62
CA LEU A 273 -7.66 -30.00 30.59
C LEU A 273 -8.94 -29.42 31.19
N LEU A 274 -9.36 -29.89 32.36
CA LEU A 274 -10.50 -29.33 33.09
C LEU A 274 -10.20 -27.93 33.66
N ALA A 275 -8.96 -27.70 34.13
CA ALA A 275 -8.52 -26.37 34.57
C ALA A 275 -8.48 -25.35 33.41
N LEU A 276 -8.11 -25.78 32.21
CA LEU A 276 -8.10 -24.93 31.01
C LEU A 276 -9.53 -24.59 30.53
N ALA A 277 -10.45 -25.55 30.61
CA ALA A 277 -11.86 -25.35 30.26
C ALA A 277 -12.58 -24.38 31.21
N ALA A 278 -12.28 -24.43 32.51
CA ALA A 278 -12.80 -23.48 33.50
C ALA A 278 -12.25 -22.05 33.28
N SER A 279 -10.98 -21.92 32.89
CA SER A 279 -10.34 -20.64 32.56
C SER A 279 -10.94 -19.96 31.32
N ALA A 280 -11.28 -20.74 30.29
CA ALA A 280 -11.89 -20.21 29.06
C ALA A 280 -13.32 -19.65 29.28
N ALA A 281 -14.08 -20.23 30.20
CA ALA A 281 -15.41 -19.74 30.55
C ALA A 281 -15.36 -18.37 31.24
N VAL A 282 -14.39 -18.15 32.14
CA VAL A 282 -14.19 -16.87 32.83
C VAL A 282 -13.76 -15.77 31.86
N LEU A 283 -12.86 -16.06 30.92
CA LEU A 283 -12.40 -15.09 29.91
C LEU A 283 -13.55 -14.60 28.99
N LEU A 284 -14.45 -15.51 28.62
CA LEU A 284 -15.63 -15.17 27.81
C LEU A 284 -16.64 -14.28 28.56
N THR A 285 -16.78 -14.47 29.87
CA THR A 285 -17.64 -13.60 30.69
C THR A 285 -17.04 -12.20 30.87
N LEU A 286 -15.72 -12.08 31.01
CA LEU A 286 -15.03 -10.78 31.12
C LEU A 286 -15.03 -10.00 29.81
N LEU A 287 -14.83 -10.67 28.65
CA LEU A 287 -14.97 -10.01 27.35
C LEU A 287 -16.40 -9.50 27.12
N ARG A 288 -17.43 -10.26 27.52
CA ARG A 288 -18.83 -9.83 27.36
C ARG A 288 -19.16 -8.57 28.19
N LYS A 289 -18.49 -8.37 29.33
CA LYS A 289 -18.71 -7.21 30.20
C LYS A 289 -17.98 -5.95 29.69
N LEU A 290 -16.82 -6.12 29.03
CA LEU A 290 -16.03 -5.02 28.46
C LEU A 290 -16.68 -4.37 27.24
N PHE A 291 -17.42 -5.13 26.41
CA PHE A 291 -18.10 -4.61 25.21
C PHE A 291 -19.53 -4.07 25.48
N LYS A 292 -19.94 -4.00 26.74
CA LYS A 292 -21.27 -3.49 27.14
C LYS A 292 -21.20 -2.22 27.99
N SER A 293 -20.01 -1.61 28.10
CA SER A 293 -19.75 -0.26 28.63
C SER A 293 -19.32 0.64 27.47
#